data_AF-S7S5K3-F1
#
_entry.id   AF-S7S5K3-F1
#
_cell.length_a   1.000
_cell.length_b   1.000
_cell.length_c   1.000
_cell.angle_alpha   90.00
_cell.angle_beta   90.00
_cell.angle_gamma   90.00
#
_symmetry.space_group_name_H-M   'P 1'
#
loop_
_entity.id
_entity.type
_entity.pdbx_description
1 polymer ?
#
loop_
_entity_poly.entity_id
_entity_poly.type
_entity_poly.pdbx_seq_one_letter_code
_entity_poly.pdbx_strand_id
1 'polypeptide(L)'
;MTLAYEGNDYPEHFSIPALAEAFLTVEDSVHYQIDTPESFDEWGSMFPLGGGFVHLGPKHRAFSISMFHQLHCLNNLRKGIVSEDLADAQLAHLQHCINYLRQSILCSPDLRLEPQSVFLREAYHIDGIDGLGLTHRCVDWETIYRATENNFLEWKTQSESEEDLW
;
A
#
# COMPACT_ATOMS: atom_id res chain seq x y z
N MET A 1 -11.30 17.72 26.03
CA MET A 1 -11.61 18.52 24.83
C MET A 1 -12.35 17.59 23.87
N THR A 2 -13.52 17.98 23.38
CA THR A 2 -14.30 17.21 22.39
C THR A 2 -13.92 17.67 20.98
N LEU A 3 -13.60 16.72 20.09
CA LEU A 3 -13.24 16.99 18.68
C LEU A 3 -14.48 17.36 17.85
N ALA A 4 -14.36 18.35 16.96
CA ALA A 4 -15.44 18.81 16.07
C ALA A 4 -15.50 18.03 14.75
N TYR A 5 -14.39 17.40 14.32
CA TYR A 5 -14.26 16.67 13.04
C TYR A 5 -14.37 17.57 11.81
N GLU A 6 -14.06 18.86 11.94
CA GLU A 6 -14.09 19.86 10.86
C GLU A 6 -12.67 20.30 10.48
N GLY A 7 -12.40 20.53 9.19
CA GLY A 7 -11.06 20.89 8.73
C GLY A 7 -10.01 19.88 9.22
N ASN A 8 -9.04 20.37 9.99
CA ASN A 8 -7.96 19.56 10.60
C ASN A 8 -8.24 19.13 12.06
N ASP A 9 -9.43 19.40 12.59
CA ASP A 9 -9.80 19.04 13.97
C ASP A 9 -10.34 17.60 14.05
N TYR A 10 -9.47 16.62 13.88
CA TYR A 10 -9.76 15.19 13.97
C TYR A 10 -8.51 14.44 14.49
N PRO A 11 -8.65 13.22 15.06
CA PRO A 11 -7.49 12.51 15.55
C PRO A 11 -6.65 12.01 14.37
N GLU A 12 -5.33 12.01 14.51
CA GLU A 12 -4.43 11.58 13.44
C GLU A 12 -4.62 10.09 13.08
N HIS A 13 -4.92 9.25 14.07
CA HIS A 13 -5.05 7.81 13.91
C HIS A 13 -6.45 7.32 14.31
N PHE A 14 -6.91 6.25 13.64
CA PHE A 14 -8.14 5.58 14.00
C PHE A 14 -7.95 4.81 15.33
N SER A 15 -8.75 5.15 16.34
CA SER A 15 -8.62 4.58 17.67
C SER A 15 -9.23 3.19 17.72
N ILE A 16 -8.38 2.17 17.85
CA ILE A 16 -8.76 0.77 18.02
C ILE A 16 -7.97 0.14 19.18
N PRO A 17 -8.42 -1.00 19.73
CA PRO A 17 -7.63 -1.78 20.66
C PRO A 17 -6.26 -2.16 20.06
N ALA A 18 -5.30 -2.48 20.93
CA ALA A 18 -3.99 -2.95 20.49
C ALA A 18 -4.13 -4.19 19.59
N LEU A 19 -3.43 -4.17 18.46
CA LEU A 19 -3.40 -5.29 17.53
C LEU A 19 -2.56 -6.42 18.13
N ALA A 20 -3.08 -7.64 18.09
CA ALA A 20 -2.33 -8.84 18.45
C ALA A 20 -1.28 -9.15 17.37
N GLU A 21 -0.20 -9.80 17.77
CA GLU A 21 0.80 -10.29 16.82
C GLU A 21 0.20 -11.39 15.94
N ALA A 22 0.52 -11.31 14.65
CA ALA A 22 0.15 -12.32 13.66
C ALA A 22 1.36 -12.58 12.76
N PHE A 23 1.52 -13.82 12.32
CA PHE A 23 2.61 -14.25 11.46
C PHE A 23 2.04 -14.58 10.08
N LEU A 24 2.69 -14.05 9.05
CA LEU A 24 2.39 -14.32 7.66
C LEU A 24 3.67 -14.78 6.96
N THR A 25 3.62 -15.95 6.33
CA THR A 25 4.68 -16.41 5.43
C THR A 25 4.35 -15.90 4.03
N VAL A 26 5.29 -15.17 3.43
CA VAL A 26 5.16 -14.70 2.04
C VAL A 26 5.48 -15.85 1.10
N GLU A 27 4.51 -16.23 0.28
CA GLU A 27 4.63 -17.28 -0.73
C GLU A 27 4.10 -16.80 -2.08
N ASP A 28 4.54 -17.45 -3.16
CA ASP A 28 3.92 -17.28 -4.47
C ASP A 28 2.52 -17.89 -4.43
N SER A 29 1.52 -17.01 -4.39
CA SER A 29 0.14 -17.41 -4.27
C SER A 29 -0.51 -17.58 -5.63
N VAL A 30 -1.40 -18.58 -5.71
CA VAL A 30 -2.38 -18.70 -6.79
C VAL A 30 -3.53 -17.71 -6.64
N HIS A 31 -3.64 -17.03 -5.50
CA HIS A 31 -4.62 -15.98 -5.25
C HIS A 31 -4.08 -14.61 -5.66
N TYR A 32 -4.99 -13.65 -5.82
CA TYR A 32 -4.73 -12.26 -6.16
C TYR A 32 -3.92 -12.14 -7.45
N GLN A 33 -4.27 -12.94 -8.47
CA GLN A 33 -3.62 -12.91 -9.77
C GLN A 33 -3.85 -11.56 -10.47
N ILE A 34 -2.98 -11.20 -11.42
CA ILE A 34 -3.11 -9.94 -12.15
C ILE A 34 -4.28 -9.95 -13.12
N ASP A 35 -4.56 -11.01 -13.86
CA ASP A 35 -5.68 -11.00 -14.81
C ASP A 35 -6.30 -12.38 -15.03
N THR A 36 -7.05 -12.84 -14.03
CA THR A 36 -7.89 -14.03 -14.13
C THR A 36 -9.36 -13.67 -13.91
N PRO A 37 -10.30 -14.55 -14.29
CA PRO A 37 -11.73 -14.35 -14.00
C PRO A 37 -12.01 -14.07 -12.51
N GLU A 38 -11.24 -14.68 -11.61
CA GLU A 38 -11.38 -14.56 -10.16
C GLU A 38 -10.74 -13.26 -9.61
N SER A 39 -9.81 -12.63 -10.33
CA SER A 39 -9.08 -11.45 -9.86
C SER A 39 -10.01 -10.34 -9.37
N PHE A 40 -11.13 -10.11 -10.04
CA PHE A 40 -12.06 -9.05 -9.60
C PHE A 40 -12.56 -9.28 -8.17
N ASP A 41 -13.00 -10.51 -7.86
CA ASP A 41 -13.56 -10.87 -6.56
C ASP A 41 -12.46 -10.97 -5.50
N GLU A 42 -11.31 -11.56 -5.83
CA GLU A 42 -10.18 -11.69 -4.91
C GLU A 42 -9.65 -10.33 -4.48
N TRP A 43 -9.34 -9.44 -5.44
CA TRP A 43 -8.88 -8.09 -5.12
C TRP A 43 -9.99 -7.26 -4.44
N GLY A 44 -11.27 -7.52 -4.76
CA GLY A 44 -12.41 -6.92 -4.05
C GLY A 44 -12.50 -7.33 -2.59
N SER A 45 -12.14 -8.59 -2.27
CA SER A 45 -12.23 -9.15 -0.91
C SER A 45 -11.29 -8.50 0.11
N MET A 46 -10.31 -7.72 -0.33
CA MET A 46 -9.40 -6.99 0.55
C MET A 46 -10.08 -5.88 1.35
N PHE A 47 -11.24 -5.41 0.88
CA PHE A 47 -11.96 -4.31 1.49
C PHE A 47 -13.10 -4.84 2.36
N PRO A 48 -13.27 -4.29 3.58
CA PRO A 48 -14.46 -4.57 4.36
C PRO A 48 -15.69 -3.93 3.68
N LEU A 49 -16.88 -4.32 4.16
CA LEU A 49 -18.10 -3.58 3.83
C LEU A 49 -17.90 -2.09 4.09
N GLY A 50 -18.28 -1.25 3.13
CA GLY A 50 -18.03 0.20 3.17
C GLY A 50 -16.67 0.62 2.62
N GLY A 51 -15.88 -0.28 2.04
CA GLY A 51 -14.70 0.08 1.24
C GLY A 51 -13.50 0.56 2.05
N GLY A 52 -13.48 0.33 3.36
CA GLY A 52 -12.43 0.82 4.26
C GLY A 52 -12.64 2.24 4.79
N PHE A 53 -13.80 2.84 4.53
CA PHE A 53 -14.17 4.15 5.06
C PHE A 53 -14.78 4.05 6.46
N VAL A 54 -14.42 5.01 7.32
CA VAL A 54 -15.03 5.25 8.63
C VAL A 54 -15.71 6.62 8.66
N HIS A 55 -16.81 6.72 9.40
CA HIS A 55 -17.60 7.95 9.48
C HIS A 55 -17.61 8.45 10.92
N LEU A 56 -16.94 9.57 11.17
CA LEU A 56 -16.64 10.05 12.52
C LEU A 56 -17.26 11.43 12.82
N GLY A 57 -17.49 11.68 14.10
CA GLY A 57 -18.04 12.93 14.61
C GLY A 57 -19.56 13.10 14.38
N PRO A 58 -20.15 14.20 14.88
CA PRO A 58 -21.60 14.44 14.82
C PRO A 58 -22.16 14.56 13.40
N LYS A 59 -21.33 14.95 12.43
CA LYS A 59 -21.70 15.09 11.02
C LYS A 59 -21.38 13.85 10.18
N HIS A 60 -20.92 12.75 10.80
CA HIS A 60 -20.52 11.53 10.11
C HIS A 60 -19.53 11.79 8.96
N ARG A 61 -18.51 12.62 9.21
CA ARG A 61 -17.50 12.92 8.18
C ARG A 61 -16.77 11.64 7.80
N ALA A 62 -16.66 11.39 6.50
CA ALA A 62 -15.96 10.23 5.97
C ALA A 62 -14.44 10.42 6.02
N PHE A 63 -13.74 9.36 6.40
CA PHE A 63 -12.29 9.20 6.36
C PHE A 63 -11.96 7.81 5.83
N SER A 64 -10.84 7.65 5.13
CA SER A 64 -10.25 6.32 4.92
C SER A 64 -9.17 6.08 5.95
N ILE A 65 -8.97 4.81 6.28
CA ILE A 65 -7.75 4.37 6.96
C ILE A 65 -6.64 4.22 5.90
N SER A 66 -5.44 4.73 6.17
CA SER A 66 -4.32 4.74 5.22
C SER A 66 -4.01 3.36 4.64
N MET A 67 -4.04 2.29 5.44
CA MET A 67 -3.90 0.91 4.95
C MET A 67 -4.87 0.57 3.80
N PHE A 68 -6.16 0.93 3.92
CA PHE A 68 -7.14 0.65 2.87
C PHE A 68 -6.94 1.54 1.64
N HIS A 69 -6.48 2.78 1.82
CA HIS A 69 -6.13 3.63 0.70
C HIS A 69 -4.91 3.07 -0.08
N GLN A 70 -3.90 2.55 0.62
CA GLN A 70 -2.75 1.88 -0.01
C GLN A 70 -3.18 0.64 -0.82
N LEU A 71 -4.07 -0.20 -0.26
CA LEU A 71 -4.63 -1.36 -0.98
C LEU A 71 -5.46 -0.94 -2.19
N HIS A 72 -6.20 0.17 -2.11
CA HIS A 72 -6.96 0.74 -3.22
C HIS A 72 -6.05 1.17 -4.37
N CYS A 73 -4.98 1.93 -4.06
CA CYS A 73 -3.99 2.35 -5.04
C CYS A 73 -3.29 1.15 -5.69
N LEU A 74 -2.91 0.13 -4.91
CA LEU A 74 -2.30 -1.08 -5.43
C LEU A 74 -3.21 -1.84 -6.41
N ASN A 75 -4.51 -1.92 -6.13
CA ASN A 75 -5.49 -2.53 -7.05
C ASN A 75 -5.66 -1.69 -8.34
N ASN A 76 -5.60 -0.36 -8.25
CA ASN A 76 -5.64 0.50 -9.45
C ASN A 76 -4.39 0.32 -10.32
N LEU A 77 -3.21 0.15 -9.71
CA LEU A 77 -1.98 -0.21 -10.45
C LEU A 77 -2.14 -1.56 -11.16
N ARG A 78 -2.66 -2.59 -10.46
CA ARG A 78 -2.98 -3.88 -11.07
C ARG A 78 -3.88 -3.73 -12.29
N LYS A 79 -4.96 -2.94 -12.20
CA LYS A 79 -5.87 -2.69 -13.33
C LYS A 79 -5.18 -1.97 -14.49
N GLY A 80 -4.22 -1.08 -14.21
CA GLY A 80 -3.41 -0.44 -15.24
C GLY A 80 -2.53 -1.43 -16.00
N ILE A 81 -1.95 -2.41 -15.31
CA ILE A 81 -1.11 -3.47 -15.92
C ILE A 81 -1.90 -4.33 -16.90
N VAL A 82 -3.15 -4.67 -16.58
CA VAL A 82 -4.04 -5.45 -17.47
C VAL A 82 -4.29 -4.78 -18.82
N SER A 83 -4.03 -3.47 -18.94
CA SER A 83 -4.24 -2.73 -20.19
C SER A 83 -3.08 -2.84 -21.19
N GLU A 84 -2.00 -3.59 -20.87
CA GLU A 84 -0.79 -3.71 -21.70
C GLU A 84 -0.51 -5.15 -22.16
N ASP A 85 0.08 -5.29 -23.36
CA ASP A 85 0.60 -6.57 -23.88
C ASP A 85 1.98 -6.87 -23.27
N LEU A 86 1.99 -7.56 -22.12
CA LEU A 86 3.22 -7.96 -21.43
C LEU A 86 3.64 -9.40 -21.76
N ALA A 87 4.95 -9.66 -21.79
CA ALA A 87 5.46 -11.02 -21.90
C ALA A 87 5.19 -11.82 -20.59
N ASP A 88 4.99 -13.14 -20.70
CA ASP A 88 4.65 -14.01 -19.56
C ASP A 88 5.58 -13.85 -18.35
N ALA A 89 6.89 -13.74 -18.59
CA ALA A 89 7.89 -13.55 -17.53
C ALA A 89 7.72 -12.19 -16.81
N GLN A 90 7.35 -11.14 -17.54
CA GLN A 90 7.09 -9.82 -16.95
C GLN A 90 5.79 -9.84 -16.13
N LEU A 91 4.74 -10.49 -16.65
CA LEU A 91 3.48 -10.65 -15.94
C LEU A 91 3.65 -11.43 -14.64
N ALA A 92 4.38 -12.56 -14.68
CA ALA A 92 4.69 -13.35 -13.49
C ALA A 92 5.48 -12.53 -12.45
N HIS A 93 6.46 -11.74 -12.90
CA HIS A 93 7.24 -10.88 -12.00
C HIS A 93 6.36 -9.79 -11.35
N LEU A 94 5.54 -9.10 -12.14
CA LEU A 94 4.61 -8.10 -11.63
C LEU A 94 3.60 -8.69 -10.64
N GLN A 95 3.10 -9.89 -10.93
CA GLN A 95 2.16 -10.57 -10.05
C GLN A 95 2.79 -10.83 -8.68
N HIS A 96 3.98 -11.40 -8.66
CA HIS A 96 4.75 -11.60 -7.44
C HIS A 96 4.95 -10.27 -6.69
N CYS A 97 5.41 -9.22 -7.39
CA CYS A 97 5.67 -7.91 -6.80
C CYS A 97 4.42 -7.27 -6.18
N ILE A 98 3.28 -7.26 -6.88
CA ILE A 98 2.05 -6.65 -6.37
C ILE A 98 1.55 -7.44 -5.15
N ASN A 99 1.62 -8.77 -5.17
CA ASN A 99 1.26 -9.57 -4.01
C ASN A 99 2.18 -9.35 -2.80
N TYR A 100 3.49 -9.22 -3.03
CA TYR A 100 4.45 -8.86 -1.99
C TYR A 100 4.13 -7.51 -1.33
N LEU A 101 3.77 -6.50 -2.13
CA LEU A 101 3.36 -5.19 -1.62
C LEU A 101 2.06 -5.27 -0.82
N ARG A 102 1.07 -6.03 -1.31
CA ARG A 102 -0.20 -6.28 -0.60
C ARG A 102 0.05 -6.85 0.80
N GLN A 103 0.94 -7.84 0.89
CA GLN A 103 1.27 -8.50 2.16
C GLN A 103 2.06 -7.57 3.08
N SER A 104 2.98 -6.77 2.54
CA SER A 104 3.75 -5.78 3.31
C SER A 104 2.85 -4.71 3.95
N ILE A 105 1.82 -4.24 3.23
CA ILE A 105 0.80 -3.33 3.77
C ILE A 105 0.05 -3.97 4.95
N LEU A 106 -0.26 -5.26 4.85
CA LEU A 106 -0.95 -5.99 5.92
C LEU A 106 -0.06 -6.30 7.13
N CYS A 107 1.25 -6.49 6.95
CA CYS A 107 2.21 -6.73 8.03
C CYS A 107 2.47 -5.48 8.88
N SER A 108 2.43 -4.29 8.26
CA SER A 108 2.66 -3.00 8.92
C SER A 108 1.56 -2.00 8.57
N PRO A 109 0.32 -2.21 9.03
CA PRO A 109 -0.81 -1.41 8.62
C PRO A 109 -0.73 0.01 9.20
N ASP A 110 -0.84 1.02 8.34
CA ASP A 110 -0.97 2.42 8.78
C ASP A 110 -2.44 2.72 9.10
N LEU A 111 -2.71 3.02 10.38
CA LEU A 111 -4.04 3.32 10.90
C LEU A 111 -4.39 4.82 10.86
N ARG A 112 -3.56 5.65 10.21
CA ARG A 112 -3.82 7.07 10.04
C ARG A 112 -5.16 7.31 9.33
N LEU A 113 -5.86 8.36 9.77
CA LEU A 113 -7.10 8.82 9.15
C LEU A 113 -6.81 9.83 8.03
N GLU A 114 -7.28 9.52 6.84
CA GLU A 114 -7.19 10.36 5.66
C GLU A 114 -8.56 10.96 5.33
N PRO A 115 -8.72 12.29 5.37
CA PRO A 115 -9.99 12.92 5.02
C PRO A 115 -10.22 12.92 3.50
N GLN A 116 -11.47 13.09 3.10
CA GLN A 116 -11.80 13.37 1.70
C GLN A 116 -11.04 14.60 1.18
N SER A 117 -10.53 14.48 -0.04
CA SER A 117 -9.80 15.52 -0.74
C SER A 117 -10.74 16.64 -1.19
N VAL A 118 -10.48 17.85 -0.71
CA VAL A 118 -11.14 19.07 -1.19
C VAL A 118 -10.76 19.32 -2.65
N PHE A 119 -9.50 19.08 -3.01
CA PHE A 119 -9.02 19.28 -4.37
C PHE A 119 -9.72 18.35 -5.38
N LEU A 120 -9.80 17.04 -5.09
CA LEU A 120 -10.48 16.10 -5.99
C LEU A 120 -11.96 16.45 -6.16
N ARG A 121 -12.61 16.91 -5.08
CA ARG A 121 -14.00 17.37 -5.14
C ARG A 121 -14.16 18.61 -6.01
N GLU A 122 -13.34 19.63 -5.80
CA GLU A 122 -13.49 20.93 -6.47
C GLU A 122 -13.01 20.88 -7.92
N ALA A 123 -11.90 20.21 -8.21
CA ALA A 123 -11.29 20.16 -9.54
C ALA A 123 -11.93 19.11 -10.46
N TYR A 124 -12.35 17.97 -9.91
CA TYR A 124 -12.83 16.83 -10.71
C TYR A 124 -14.25 16.39 -10.39
N HIS A 125 -14.92 16.99 -9.39
CA HIS A 125 -16.24 16.57 -8.92
C HIS A 125 -16.28 15.09 -8.50
N ILE A 126 -15.17 14.58 -7.96
CA ILE A 126 -15.02 13.21 -7.49
C ILE A 126 -14.88 13.20 -5.97
N ASP A 127 -15.65 12.34 -5.32
CA ASP A 127 -15.50 12.03 -3.91
C ASP A 127 -14.32 11.07 -3.74
N GLY A 128 -13.13 11.61 -3.51
CA GLY A 128 -11.89 10.84 -3.40
C GLY A 128 -11.06 11.19 -2.18
N ILE A 129 -10.05 10.37 -1.93
CA ILE A 129 -8.99 10.60 -0.95
C ILE A 129 -7.68 10.56 -1.72
N ASP A 130 -6.79 11.50 -1.46
CA ASP A 130 -5.48 11.60 -2.12
C ASP A 130 -4.31 11.58 -1.13
N GLY A 131 -4.59 11.59 0.18
CA GLY A 131 -3.59 11.67 1.24
C GLY A 131 -2.79 12.98 1.26
N LEU A 132 -3.13 13.97 0.41
CA LEU A 132 -2.35 15.20 0.29
C LEU A 132 -2.50 16.08 1.54
N GLY A 133 -1.41 16.77 1.89
CA GLY A 133 -1.35 17.63 3.06
C GLY A 133 -1.20 16.89 4.39
N LEU A 134 -1.03 15.56 4.37
CA LEU A 134 -0.74 14.76 5.55
C LEU A 134 0.78 14.72 5.80
N THR A 135 1.17 14.91 7.07
CA THR A 135 2.55 14.69 7.49
C THR A 135 2.73 13.23 7.89
N HIS A 136 3.69 12.55 7.27
CA HIS A 136 4.07 11.19 7.61
C HIS A 136 5.36 11.21 8.43
N ARG A 137 5.45 10.31 9.41
CA ARG A 137 6.70 10.06 10.15
C ARG A 137 7.43 8.90 9.49
N CYS A 138 8.43 9.21 8.69
CA CYS A 138 9.23 8.23 7.96
C CYS A 138 10.50 7.82 8.74
N VAL A 139 11.08 6.70 8.34
CA VAL A 139 12.46 6.33 8.69
C VAL A 139 13.43 6.87 7.64
N ASP A 140 14.68 7.13 8.02
CA ASP A 140 15.74 7.46 7.06
C ASP A 140 16.15 6.21 6.27
N TRP A 141 15.60 6.11 5.06
CA TRP A 141 15.85 4.99 4.15
C TRP A 141 17.21 5.09 3.45
N GLU A 142 17.89 6.24 3.45
CA GLU A 142 19.20 6.40 2.79
C GLU A 142 20.24 5.46 3.39
N THR A 143 20.13 5.22 4.70
CA THR A 143 20.96 4.25 5.42
C THR A 143 20.78 2.82 4.87
N ILE A 144 19.58 2.44 4.45
CA ILE A 144 19.30 1.13 3.83
C ILE A 144 19.95 1.06 2.44
N TYR A 145 19.78 2.10 1.62
CA TYR A 145 20.33 2.15 0.26
C TYR A 145 21.85 1.98 0.27
N ARG A 146 22.56 2.77 1.09
CA ARG A 146 24.01 2.65 1.23
C ARG A 146 24.44 1.24 1.65
N ALA A 147 23.75 0.65 2.62
CA ALA A 147 24.08 -0.69 3.09
C ALA A 147 23.88 -1.76 1.99
N THR A 148 22.77 -1.69 1.25
CA THR A 148 22.47 -2.61 0.15
C THR A 148 23.45 -2.46 -1.01
N GLU A 149 23.77 -1.23 -1.41
CA GLU A 149 24.74 -0.96 -2.49
C GLU A 149 26.14 -1.47 -2.12
N ASN A 150 26.60 -1.19 -0.89
CA ASN A 150 27.88 -1.69 -0.41
C ASN A 150 27.93 -3.22 -0.43
N ASN A 151 26.87 -3.89 0.05
CA ASN A 151 26.77 -5.35 0.02
C ASN A 151 26.83 -5.91 -1.41
N PHE A 152 26.13 -5.28 -2.36
CA PHE A 152 26.17 -5.70 -3.76
C PHE A 152 27.57 -5.55 -4.38
N LEU A 153 28.24 -4.43 -4.11
CA LEU A 153 29.60 -4.17 -4.60
C LEU A 153 30.62 -5.16 -4.00
N GLU A 154 30.48 -5.51 -2.73
CA GLU A 154 31.30 -6.54 -2.07
C GLU A 154 31.14 -7.90 -2.75
N TRP A 155 29.90 -8.35 -2.97
CA TRP A 155 29.61 -9.61 -3.66
C TRP A 155 30.18 -9.61 -5.09
N LYS A 156 29.97 -8.52 -5.84
CA LYS A 156 30.43 -8.42 -7.23
C LYS A 156 31.95 -8.50 -7.32
N THR A 157 32.65 -7.77 -6.45
CA THR A 157 34.13 -7.77 -6.40
C THR A 157 34.66 -9.16 -6.06
N GLN A 158 34.04 -9.88 -5.13
CA GLN A 158 34.39 -11.26 -4.80
C GLN A 158 34.17 -12.21 -5.99
N SER A 159 33.01 -12.11 -6.64
CA SER A 159 32.64 -12.96 -7.77
C SER A 159 33.57 -12.75 -8.98
N GLU A 160 33.92 -11.50 -9.29
CA GLU A 160 34.89 -11.18 -10.36
C GLU A 160 36.31 -11.67 -10.01
N SER A 161 36.72 -11.58 -8.73
CA SER A 161 38.02 -12.10 -8.28
C SER A 161 38.12 -13.62 -8.31
N GLU A 162 37.00 -14.34 -8.22
CA GLU A 162 36.93 -15.80 -8.31
C GLU A 162 36.91 -16.30 -9.78
N GLU A 163 36.37 -15.52 -10.72
CA GLU A 163 36.45 -15.82 -12.15
C GLU A 163 37.89 -15.69 -12.72
N ASP A 164 38.73 -14.83 -12.14
CA ASP A 164 40.14 -14.65 -12.54
C ASP A 164 41.11 -15.72 -11.99
N LEU A 165 40.61 -16.69 -11.20
CA LEU A 165 41.40 -17.78 -10.61
C LEU A 165 41.30 -19.12 -11.37
N TRP A 166 40.64 -19.14 -12.52
CA TRP A 166 40.50 -20.28 -13.45
C TRP A 166 40.85 -19.90 -14.88
#